data_AF-A0A7J4J7C5-F1
#
_entry.id   AF-A0A7J4J7C5-F1
#
_cell.length_a   1.000
_cell.length_b   1.000
_cell.length_c   1.000
_cell.angle_alpha   90.00
_cell.angle_beta   90.00
_cell.angle_gamma   90.00
#
_symmetry.space_group_name_H-M   'P 1'
#
loop_
_entity.id
_entity.type
_entity.pdbx_description
1 polymer ?
#
loop_
_entity_poly.entity_id
_entity_poly.type
_entity_poly.pdbx_seq_one_letter_code
_entity_poly.pdbx_strand_id
1 'polypeptide(L)' 'MKAMKLLTSLSVVELRSRLEELQKELLKLTVHIASGANTKNPGKIRQTKKTIARIKFLLGTKGEGI' A
#
# COMPACT_ATOMS: atom_id res chain seq x y z
N MET A 1 -5.58 -3.14 15.43
CA MET A 1 -4.45 -4.07 15.23
C MET A 1 -4.73 -5.25 14.29
N LYS A 2 -5.98 -5.58 13.89
CA LYS A 2 -6.29 -6.75 13.03
C LYS A 2 -5.62 -6.76 11.64
N ALA A 3 -5.49 -5.60 10.98
CA ALA A 3 -4.92 -5.54 9.63
C ALA A 3 -3.42 -5.86 9.55
N MET A 4 -2.65 -5.61 10.63
CA MET A 4 -1.21 -5.94 10.67
C MET A 4 -1.00 -7.45 10.74
N LYS A 5 -1.83 -8.15 11.52
CA LYS A 5 -1.76 -9.60 11.73
C LYS A 5 -2.05 -10.39 10.44
N LEU A 6 -2.91 -9.86 9.57
CA LEU A 6 -3.20 -10.41 8.23
C LEU A 6 -2.03 -10.22 7.26
N LEU A 7 -1.27 -9.13 7.36
CA LEU A 7 -0.12 -8.88 6.49
C LEU A 7 1.09 -9.73 6.89
N THR A 8 1.26 -10.00 8.19
CA THR A 8 2.37 -10.84 8.67
C THR A 8 2.26 -12.31 8.24
N SER A 9 1.04 -12.81 8.01
CA SER A 9 0.78 -14.18 7.57
C SER A 9 1.02 -14.39 6.07
N LEU A 10 1.18 -13.32 5.28
CA LEU A 10 1.45 -13.41 3.86
C LEU A 10 2.90 -13.84 3.59
N SER A 11 3.08 -14.58 2.51
CA SER A 11 4.39 -14.87 1.91
C SER A 11 4.99 -13.61 1.29
N VAL A 12 6.30 -13.65 1.00
CA VAL A 12 6.98 -12.51 0.39
C VAL A 12 6.42 -12.20 -1.01
N VAL A 13 6.13 -13.24 -1.80
CA VAL A 13 5.54 -13.10 -3.13
C VAL A 13 4.18 -12.39 -3.06
N GLU A 14 3.33 -12.78 -2.12
CA GLU A 14 2.02 -12.14 -1.91
C GLU A 14 2.16 -10.70 -1.43
N LEU A 15 3.12 -10.42 -0.55
CA LEU A 15 3.42 -9.06 -0.09
C LEU A 15 3.88 -8.17 -1.25
N ARG A 16 4.73 -8.67 -2.15
CA ARG A 16 5.18 -7.95 -3.35
C ARG A 16 4.03 -7.71 -4.33
N SER A 17 3.24 -8.73 -4.63
CA SER A 17 2.05 -8.59 -5.48
C SER A 17 1.09 -7.54 -4.93
N ARG A 18 0.80 -7.60 -3.62
CA ARG A 18 -0.05 -6.63 -2.95
C ARG A 18 0.53 -5.22 -2.93
N LEU A 19 1.86 -5.09 -2.82
CA LEU A 19 2.56 -3.81 -2.90
C LEU A 19 2.35 -3.16 -4.26
N GLU A 20 2.52 -3.91 -5.34
CA GLU A 20 2.32 -3.41 -6.71
C GLU A 20 0.88 -2.98 -6.97
N GLU A 21 -0.10 -3.77 -6.53
CA GLU A 21 -1.52 -3.42 -6.61
C GLU A 21 -1.80 -2.07 -5.93
N LEU A 22 -1.32 -1.89 -4.70
CA LEU A 22 -1.53 -0.67 -3.93
C LEU A 22 -0.81 0.54 -4.52
N GLN A 23 0.36 0.34 -5.13
CA GLN A 23 1.07 1.40 -5.86
C GLN A 23 0.32 1.84 -7.11
N LYS A 24 -0.22 0.90 -7.89
CA LYS A 24 -1.08 1.20 -9.04
C LYS A 24 -2.35 1.93 -8.62
N GLU A 25 -2.96 1.52 -7.51
CA GLU A 25 -4.13 2.23 -6.95
C GLU A 25 -3.76 3.65 -6.50
N LEU A 26 -2.64 3.81 -5.80
CA LEU A 26 -2.15 5.11 -5.37
C LEU A 26 -1.89 6.03 -6.56
N LEU A 27 -1.29 5.52 -7.63
CA LEU A 27 -1.04 6.28 -8.86
C LEU A 27 -2.34 6.82 -9.46
N LYS A 28 -3.36 5.97 -9.60
CA LYS A 28 -4.69 6.37 -10.10
C LYS A 28 -5.29 7.47 -9.23
N LEU A 29 -5.20 7.33 -7.91
CA LEU A 29 -5.71 8.34 -6.97
C LEU A 29 -4.94 9.66 -7.09
N THR A 30 -3.62 9.63 -7.26
CA THR A 30 -2.80 10.83 -7.43
C THR A 30 -3.02 11.53 -8.76
N VAL A 31 -3.20 10.78 -9.86
CA VAL A 31 -3.54 11.36 -11.17
C VAL A 31 -4.90 12.05 -11.10
N HIS A 32 -5.88 11.43 -10.43
CA HIS A 32 -7.20 12.03 -10.24
C HIS A 32 -7.16 13.33 -9.42
N ILE A 33 -6.29 13.42 -8.41
CA ILE A 33 -6.02 14.69 -7.71
C ILE A 33 -5.40 15.71 -8.66
N ALA A 34 -4.35 15.30 -9.38
CA ALA A 34 -3.57 16.18 -10.23
C ALA A 34 -4.42 16.78 -11.37
N SER A 35 -5.43 16.05 -11.84
CA SER A 35 -6.40 16.54 -12.83
C SER A 35 -7.40 17.56 -12.28
N GLY A 36 -7.26 17.99 -11.01
CA GLY A 36 -8.17 18.95 -10.37
C GLY A 36 -9.55 18.36 -10.04
N ALA A 37 -9.72 17.04 -10.14
CA ALA A 37 -10.99 16.40 -9.81
C ALA A 37 -11.18 16.40 -8.29
N ASN A 38 -12.40 16.72 -7.85
CA ASN A 38 -12.72 16.84 -6.44
C ASN A 38 -12.49 15.49 -5.74
N THR A 39 -11.54 15.45 -4.80
CA THR A 39 -11.13 14.19 -4.16
C THR A 39 -12.25 13.64 -3.32
N LYS A 40 -12.95 12.61 -3.82
CA LYS A 40 -14.01 11.95 -3.04
C LYS A 40 -13.51 11.33 -1.74
N ASN A 41 -12.22 10.97 -1.61
CA ASN A 41 -11.69 10.27 -0.43
C ASN A 41 -10.18 10.49 -0.15
N PRO A 42 -9.77 11.67 0.38
CA PRO A 42 -8.38 11.89 0.82
C PRO A 42 -7.94 10.91 1.93
N GLY A 43 -8.88 10.45 2.77
CA GLY A 43 -8.63 9.43 3.78
C GLY A 43 -8.15 8.09 3.21
N LYS A 44 -8.67 7.72 2.03
CA LYS A 44 -8.28 6.48 1.34
C LYS A 44 -6.83 6.54 0.90
N ILE A 45 -6.38 7.66 0.35
CA ILE A 45 -4.99 7.88 -0.07
C ILE A 45 -4.03 7.72 1.11
N ARG A 46 -4.35 8.35 2.24
CA ARG A 46 -3.55 8.22 3.46
C ARG A 46 -3.51 6.78 3.95
N GLN A 47 -4.61 6.05 3.86
CA GLN A 47 -4.69 4.66 4.26
C GLN A 47 -3.86 3.76 3.32
N THR A 48 -3.94 3.95 2.01
CA THR A 48 -3.14 3.23 1.00
C THR A 48 -1.65 3.46 1.24
N LYS A 49 -1.21 4.72 1.45
CA LYS A 49 0.19 5.04 1.79
C LYS A 49 0.67 4.34 3.06
N LYS A 50 -0.16 4.31 4.12
CA LYS A 50 0.18 3.61 5.37
C LYS A 50 0.29 2.10 5.17
N THR A 51 -0.58 1.50 4.37
CA THR A 51 -0.52 0.07 4.07
C THR A 51 0.73 -0.28 3.27
N ILE A 52 1.10 0.53 2.27
CA ILE A 52 2.36 0.40 1.52
C ILE A 52 3.57 0.44 2.46
N ALA A 53 3.62 1.42 3.37
CA ALA A 53 4.73 1.52 4.33
C ALA A 53 4.85 0.29 5.24
N ARG A 54 3.73 -0.28 5.68
CA ARG A 54 3.71 -1.51 6.49
C ARG A 54 4.20 -2.73 5.70
N ILE A 55 3.79 -2.86 4.44
CA ILE A 55 4.25 -3.96 3.59
C ILE A 55 5.76 -3.86 3.35
N LYS A 56 6.28 -2.66 3.05
CA LYS A 56 7.72 -2.43 2.90
C LYS A 56 8.50 -2.78 4.16
N PHE A 57 7.99 -2.38 5.33
CA PHE A 57 8.58 -2.76 6.60
C PHE A 57 8.62 -4.29 6.77
N LEU A 58 7.51 -4.98 6.49
CA LEU A 58 7.44 -6.44 6.61
C LEU A 58 8.40 -7.17 5.64
N LEU A 59 8.54 -6.68 4.41
CA LEU A 59 9.51 -7.21 3.44
C LEU A 59 10.94 -7.07 3.98
N GLY A 60 11.30 -5.88 4.51
CA GLY A 60 12.60 -5.66 5.15
C GLY A 60 12.84 -6.56 6.37
N THR A 61 11.83 -6.79 7.21
CA THR A 61 11.95 -7.73 8.35
C THR A 61 12.11 -9.19 7.92
N LYS A 62 11.60 -9.57 6.74
CA LYS A 62 11.73 -10.93 6.19
C LYS A 62 13.06 -11.15 5.46
N GLY A 63 13.98 -10.18 5.47
CA GLY A 63 15.31 -10.28 4.84
C GLY A 63 15.30 -10.05 3.33
N GLU A 64 14.15 -9.79 2.73
CA GLU A 64 14.06 -9.28 1.36
C GLU A 64 14.12 -7.76 1.39
N GLY A 65 15.35 -7.24 1.49
CA GLY A 65 15.62 -5.84 1.19
C GLY A 65 15.14 -5.52 -0.23
N ILE A 66 14.40 -4.42 -0.38
CA ILE A 66 14.19 -3.77 -1.68
C ILE A 66 15.49 -3.09 -2.07
#